data_AF-A0A3C1HH50-F1
#
_entry.id   AF-A0A3C1HH50-F1
#
_cell.length_a   1.000
_cell.length_b   1.000
_cell.length_c   1.000
_cell.angle_alpha   90.00
_cell.angle_beta   90.00
_cell.angle_gamma   90.00
#
_symmetry.space_group_name_H-M   'P 1'
#
loop_
_entity.id
_entity.type
_entity.pdbx_description
1 polymer ?
#
loop_
_entity_poly.entity_id
_entity_poly.type
_entity_poly.pdbx_seq_one_letter_code
_entity_poly.pdbx_strand_id
1 'polypeptide(L)'
;GPALIILALQVIRRLTDYRITDRALFTLRSIVQVSMLVNVFLLFNELFKEFYTGNLHSSSARYLFFGLHGHHALVPWIWTAVAFNLIAMVLLVIPLSRSLKWLDLACVLAVVGIWIEKGMGIVVPGFVPTPLGEVVEYSPTLNETLICLGIWAFGFLCYTLFLRMAVPVLQGRVTQSNEADWIAHGHPHLGARLGAGTPSSQPSKG
;
A
#
# COMPACT_ATOMS: atom_id res chain seq x y z
N GLY A 1 4.38 -1.29 1.31
CA GLY A 1 4.02 -2.70 1.59
C GLY A 1 2.73 -2.81 2.39
N PRO A 2 2.78 -2.69 3.74
CA PRO A 2 1.60 -2.91 4.57
C PRO A 2 0.41 -1.97 4.28
N ALA A 3 0.67 -0.72 3.85
CA ALA A 3 -0.37 0.21 3.41
C ALA A 3 -1.15 -0.31 2.18
N LEU A 4 -0.47 -0.88 1.18
CA LEU A 4 -1.12 -1.51 0.03
C LEU A 4 -1.96 -2.72 0.45
N ILE A 5 -1.49 -3.49 1.44
CA ILE A 5 -2.25 -4.63 2.00
C ILE A 5 -3.54 -4.15 2.68
N ILE A 6 -3.48 -3.06 3.46
CA ILE A 6 -4.68 -2.47 4.07
C ILE A 6 -5.68 -2.07 2.99
N LEU A 7 -5.23 -1.36 1.95
CA LEU A 7 -6.09 -0.95 0.83
C LEU A 7 -6.69 -2.16 0.11
N ALA A 8 -5.88 -3.17 -0.17
CA ALA A 8 -6.30 -4.44 -0.74
C ALA A 8 -7.40 -5.12 0.09
N LEU A 9 -7.21 -5.26 1.40
CA LEU A 9 -8.18 -5.84 2.31
C LEU A 9 -9.48 -5.01 2.36
N GLN A 10 -9.38 -3.68 2.34
CA GLN A 10 -10.56 -2.81 2.27
C GLN A 10 -11.34 -2.98 0.95
N VAL A 11 -10.64 -3.14 -0.18
CA VAL A 11 -11.28 -3.42 -1.48
C VAL A 11 -12.01 -4.77 -1.45
N ILE A 12 -11.36 -5.83 -0.93
CA ILE A 12 -11.99 -7.16 -0.80
C ILE A 12 -13.23 -7.08 0.08
N ARG A 13 -13.17 -6.37 1.22
CA ARG A 13 -14.30 -6.21 2.13
C ARG A 13 -15.51 -5.51 1.48
N ARG A 14 -15.27 -4.64 0.49
CA ARG A 14 -16.32 -3.90 -0.23
C ARG A 14 -16.92 -4.71 -1.39
N LEU A 15 -16.12 -5.56 -2.03
CA LEU A 15 -16.52 -6.28 -3.23
C LEU A 15 -16.95 -7.74 -2.97
N THR A 16 -16.65 -8.28 -1.79
CA THR A 16 -16.85 -9.68 -1.44
C THR A 16 -17.52 -9.80 -0.07
N ASP A 17 -18.33 -10.84 0.16
CA ASP A 17 -18.95 -11.17 1.46
C ASP A 17 -17.96 -11.63 2.55
N TYR A 18 -16.65 -11.56 2.30
CA TYR A 18 -15.64 -12.00 3.24
C TYR A 18 -15.48 -10.97 4.38
N ARG A 19 -15.88 -11.36 5.59
CA ARG A 19 -15.83 -10.48 6.77
C ARG A 19 -14.41 -10.36 7.30
N ILE A 20 -13.73 -9.30 6.90
CA ILE A 20 -12.43 -8.92 7.45
C ILE A 20 -12.62 -8.19 8.78
N THR A 21 -12.01 -8.72 9.85
CA THR A 21 -12.09 -8.15 11.20
C THR A 21 -11.32 -6.82 11.29
N ASP A 22 -11.95 -5.80 11.86
CA ASP A 22 -11.33 -4.48 12.07
C ASP A 22 -10.01 -4.56 12.87
N ARG A 23 -9.92 -5.52 13.81
CA ARG A 23 -8.71 -5.80 14.58
C ARG A 23 -7.50 -6.07 13.69
N ALA A 24 -7.65 -6.83 12.60
CA ALA A 24 -6.56 -7.11 11.68
C ALA A 24 -6.08 -5.84 10.95
N LEU A 25 -7.02 -5.00 10.50
CA LEU A 25 -6.70 -3.71 9.88
C LEU A 25 -6.00 -2.77 10.86
N PHE A 26 -6.41 -2.74 12.12
CA PHE A 26 -5.75 -1.91 13.13
C PHE A 26 -4.37 -2.44 13.53
N THR A 27 -4.14 -3.75 13.51
CA THR A 27 -2.79 -4.30 13.67
C THR A 27 -1.88 -3.87 12.53
N LEU A 28 -2.35 -3.96 11.28
CA LEU A 28 -1.60 -3.49 10.11
C LEU A 28 -1.38 -1.96 10.18
N ARG A 29 -2.37 -1.19 10.63
CA ARG A 29 -2.23 0.26 10.87
C ARG A 29 -1.06 0.56 11.80
N SER A 30 -0.91 -0.15 12.92
CA SER A 30 0.21 0.08 13.84
C SER A 30 1.57 -0.16 13.17
N ILE A 31 1.66 -1.18 12.32
CA ILE A 31 2.88 -1.45 11.53
C ILE A 31 3.14 -0.28 10.57
N VAL A 32 2.12 0.15 9.81
CA VAL A 32 2.24 1.29 8.88
C VAL A 32 2.65 2.56 9.62
N GLN A 33 2.08 2.84 10.79
CA GLN A 33 2.41 4.01 11.60
C GLN A 33 3.90 4.03 11.98
N VAL A 34 4.43 2.91 12.49
CA VAL A 34 5.85 2.81 12.85
C VAL A 34 6.74 2.92 11.60
N SER A 35 6.38 2.22 10.52
CA SER A 35 7.12 2.31 9.25
C SER A 35 7.15 3.72 8.68
N MET A 36 6.06 4.49 8.78
CA MET A 36 6.01 5.87 8.31
C MET A 36 6.87 6.82 9.14
N LEU A 37 6.91 6.64 10.46
CA LEU A 37 7.83 7.40 11.32
C LEU A 37 9.28 7.14 10.94
N VAL A 38 9.63 5.87 10.70
CA VAL A 38 10.96 5.49 10.22
C VAL A 38 11.24 6.08 8.84
N ASN A 39 10.27 6.06 7.91
CA ASN A 39 10.45 6.64 6.57
C ASN A 39 10.78 8.13 6.63
N VAL A 40 10.00 8.91 7.39
CA VAL A 40 10.22 10.36 7.54
C VAL A 40 11.54 10.64 8.26
N PHE A 41 11.91 9.84 9.25
CA PHE A 41 13.22 9.95 9.91
C PHE A 41 14.38 9.69 8.94
N LEU A 42 14.28 8.67 8.10
CA LEU A 42 15.31 8.37 7.08
C LEU A 42 15.40 9.48 6.03
N LEU A 43 14.26 10.02 5.59
CA LEU A 43 14.22 11.18 4.70
C LEU A 43 14.91 12.40 5.33
N PHE A 44 14.70 12.63 6.62
CA PHE A 44 15.38 13.69 7.35
C PHE A 44 16.90 13.46 7.46
N ASN A 45 17.34 12.22 7.68
CA ASN A 45 18.78 11.90 7.70
C ASN A 45 19.41 12.07 6.32
N GLU A 46 18.68 11.76 5.25
CA GLU A 46 19.11 12.00 3.88
C GLU A 46 19.32 13.48 3.63
N LEU A 47 18.35 14.32 4.01
CA LEU A 47 18.50 15.79 4.00
C LEU A 47 19.74 16.24 4.79
N PHE A 48 19.87 15.78 6.04
CA PHE A 48 20.97 16.19 6.91
C PHE A 48 22.34 15.80 6.36
N LYS A 49 22.50 14.54 5.92
CA LYS A 49 23.72 14.04 5.29
C LYS A 49 24.10 14.94 4.12
N GLU A 50 23.13 15.32 3.30
CA GLU A 50 23.38 16.06 2.08
C GLU A 50 23.83 17.50 2.33
N PHE A 51 23.22 18.19 3.30
CA PHE A 51 23.61 19.55 3.67
C PHE A 51 24.87 19.64 4.54
N TYR A 52 25.16 18.59 5.33
CA TYR A 52 26.32 18.59 6.23
C TYR A 52 27.63 18.26 5.50
N THR A 53 27.60 17.36 4.51
CA THR A 53 28.84 16.81 3.92
C THR A 53 29.50 17.73 2.88
N GLY A 54 28.81 18.75 2.36
CA GLY A 54 29.38 19.86 1.57
C GLY A 54 30.17 19.51 0.28
N ASN A 55 30.17 18.25 -0.18
CA ASN A 55 30.99 17.76 -1.29
C ASN A 55 30.27 17.81 -2.65
N LEU A 56 31.01 17.66 -3.76
CA LEU A 56 30.57 17.72 -5.18
C LEU A 56 29.23 17.00 -5.55
N HIS A 57 28.82 15.96 -4.80
CA HIS A 57 27.50 15.30 -4.93
C HIS A 57 26.32 16.19 -4.49
N SER A 58 26.60 17.26 -3.73
CA SER A 58 25.67 18.32 -3.33
C SER A 58 24.97 18.99 -4.51
N SER A 59 25.55 18.94 -5.72
CA SER A 59 24.93 19.52 -6.92
C SER A 59 23.63 18.81 -7.31
N SER A 60 23.59 17.47 -7.26
CA SER A 60 22.40 16.65 -7.56
C SER A 60 21.26 16.93 -6.60
N ALA A 61 21.54 16.97 -5.29
CA ALA A 61 20.50 17.17 -4.31
C ALA A 61 20.10 18.65 -4.15
N ARG A 62 21.02 19.58 -4.37
CA ARG A 62 20.67 21.01 -4.43
C ARG A 62 19.79 21.30 -5.64
N TYR A 63 20.02 20.62 -6.76
CA TYR A 63 19.11 20.61 -7.91
C TYR A 63 17.73 20.04 -7.54
N LEU A 64 17.69 18.93 -6.79
CA LEU A 64 16.44 18.31 -6.35
C LEU A 64 15.61 19.21 -5.41
N PHE A 65 16.22 19.80 -4.39
CA PHE A 65 15.49 20.53 -3.34
C PHE A 65 15.27 22.02 -3.64
N PHE A 66 16.20 22.65 -4.35
CA PHE A 66 16.20 24.10 -4.58
C PHE A 66 16.32 24.47 -6.06
N GLY A 67 16.66 23.53 -6.94
CA GLY A 67 17.04 23.79 -8.31
C GLY A 67 18.47 24.29 -8.46
N LEU A 68 19.00 24.20 -9.67
CA LEU A 68 20.36 24.63 -10.02
C LEU A 68 20.31 25.35 -11.36
N HIS A 69 20.95 26.52 -11.48
CA HIS A 69 21.11 27.25 -12.75
C HIS A 69 19.80 27.53 -13.52
N GLY A 70 18.70 27.82 -12.81
CA GLY A 70 17.40 28.12 -13.43
C GLY A 70 16.55 26.89 -13.76
N HIS A 71 17.05 25.69 -13.46
CA HIS A 71 16.34 24.44 -13.66
C HIS A 71 15.65 23.99 -12.37
N HIS A 72 14.34 23.76 -12.44
CA HIS A 72 13.49 23.52 -11.26
C HIS A 72 12.51 22.34 -11.43
N ALA A 73 12.63 21.55 -12.50
CA ALA A 73 11.64 20.54 -12.86
C ALA A 73 11.35 19.51 -11.74
N LEU A 74 12.35 19.16 -10.91
CA LEU A 74 12.22 18.17 -9.84
C LEU A 74 11.80 18.75 -8.47
N VAL A 75 11.89 20.06 -8.28
CA VAL A 75 11.59 20.72 -7.00
C VAL A 75 10.13 20.51 -6.57
N PRO A 76 9.11 20.71 -7.44
CA PRO A 76 7.72 20.46 -7.04
C PRO A 76 7.47 19.00 -6.65
N TRP A 77 8.14 18.05 -7.28
CA TRP A 77 7.97 16.62 -7.01
C TRP A 77 8.47 16.24 -5.62
N ILE A 78 9.65 16.71 -5.22
CA ILE A 78 10.16 16.37 -3.88
C ILE A 78 9.32 17.03 -2.78
N TRP A 79 8.87 18.28 -2.98
CA TRP A 79 8.03 18.97 -2.01
C TRP A 79 6.63 18.35 -1.88
N THR A 80 6.03 17.89 -2.99
CA THR A 80 4.77 17.14 -2.94
C THR A 80 4.95 15.79 -2.23
N ALA A 81 6.05 15.08 -2.47
CA ALA A 81 6.37 13.85 -1.77
C ALA A 81 6.54 14.06 -0.26
N VAL A 82 7.29 15.09 0.14
CA VAL A 82 7.48 15.48 1.55
C VAL A 82 6.13 15.81 2.19
N ALA A 83 5.31 16.63 1.54
CA ALA A 83 4.00 17.01 2.04
C ALA A 83 3.09 15.79 2.23
N PHE A 84 3.03 14.87 1.25
CA PHE A 84 2.22 13.66 1.35
C PHE A 84 2.69 12.72 2.46
N ASN A 85 4.00 12.52 2.58
CA ASN A 85 4.57 11.70 3.65
C ASN A 85 4.29 12.29 5.04
N LEU A 86 4.44 13.61 5.21
CA LEU A 86 4.17 14.29 6.47
C LEU A 86 2.68 14.26 6.83
N ILE A 87 1.79 14.54 5.88
CA ILE A 87 0.33 14.48 6.10
C ILE A 87 -0.08 13.04 6.46
N ALA A 88 0.42 12.04 5.73
CA ALA A 88 0.15 10.63 6.02
C ALA A 88 0.63 10.24 7.43
N MET A 89 1.85 10.65 7.80
CA MET A 89 2.40 10.42 9.13
C MET A 89 1.53 11.06 10.22
N VAL A 90 1.15 12.33 10.06
CA VAL A 90 0.30 13.06 11.02
C VAL A 90 -1.07 12.37 11.15
N LEU A 91 -1.70 11.99 10.04
CA LEU A 91 -2.98 11.27 10.06
C LEU A 91 -2.89 9.91 10.78
N LEU A 92 -1.76 9.22 10.65
CA LEU A 92 -1.53 7.92 11.31
C LEU A 92 -1.24 8.06 12.81
N VAL A 93 -0.48 9.08 13.21
CA VAL A 93 -0.13 9.35 14.62
C VAL A 93 -1.33 9.86 15.40
N ILE A 94 -2.13 10.76 14.82
CA ILE A 94 -3.37 11.25 15.43
C ILE A 94 -4.40 10.10 15.46
N PRO A 95 -5.28 10.02 16.48
CA PRO A 95 -6.34 9.02 16.56
C PRO A 95 -7.37 9.10 15.41
N LEU A 96 -7.24 10.03 14.46
CA LEU A 96 -8.14 10.20 13.32
C LEU A 96 -8.15 8.97 12.40
N SER A 97 -6.99 8.30 12.26
CA SER A 97 -6.84 7.02 11.55
C SER A 97 -7.49 5.82 12.26
N ARG A 98 -8.20 6.02 13.38
CA ARG A 98 -9.11 4.99 13.94
C ARG A 98 -10.37 4.81 13.10
N SER A 99 -10.70 5.76 12.23
CA SER A 99 -11.74 5.53 11.21
C SER A 99 -11.13 4.90 9.96
N LEU A 100 -11.85 3.98 9.33
CA LEU A 100 -11.40 3.31 8.10
C LEU A 100 -11.22 4.28 6.93
N LYS A 101 -12.03 5.34 6.85
CA LYS A 101 -11.93 6.35 5.78
C LYS A 101 -10.62 7.14 5.85
N TRP A 102 -10.28 7.62 7.05
CA TRP A 102 -9.02 8.35 7.27
C TRP A 102 -7.80 7.43 7.18
N LEU A 103 -7.94 6.15 7.57
CA LEU A 103 -6.90 5.15 7.36
C LEU A 103 -6.62 4.90 5.87
N ASP A 104 -7.67 4.77 5.05
CA ASP A 104 -7.54 4.62 3.59
C ASP A 104 -6.83 5.83 2.98
N LEU A 105 -7.27 7.04 3.33
CA LEU A 105 -6.64 8.27 2.84
C LEU A 105 -5.16 8.34 3.23
N ALA A 106 -4.83 8.04 4.49
CA ALA A 106 -3.45 8.02 4.95
C ALA A 106 -2.61 6.97 4.21
N CYS A 107 -3.17 5.79 3.93
CA CYS A 107 -2.48 4.75 3.17
C CYS A 107 -2.24 5.16 1.71
N VAL A 108 -3.22 5.79 1.06
CA VAL A 108 -3.07 6.30 -0.32
C VAL A 108 -2.00 7.39 -0.37
N LEU A 109 -2.06 8.37 0.54
CA LEU A 109 -1.06 9.44 0.62
C LEU A 109 0.34 8.89 0.90
N ALA A 110 0.48 7.90 1.79
CA ALA A 110 1.76 7.26 2.05
C ALA A 110 2.30 6.53 0.82
N VAL A 111 1.46 5.77 0.10
CA VAL A 111 1.89 5.04 -1.10
C VAL A 111 2.33 6.01 -2.19
N VAL A 112 1.53 7.04 -2.48
CA VAL A 112 1.85 8.03 -3.53
C VAL A 112 3.07 8.86 -3.12
N GLY A 113 3.13 9.33 -1.87
CA GLY A 113 4.26 10.10 -1.35
C GLY A 113 5.59 9.35 -1.44
N ILE A 114 5.63 8.10 -0.98
CA ILE A 114 6.82 7.24 -1.07
C ILE A 114 7.17 6.93 -2.53
N TRP A 115 6.17 6.71 -3.39
CA TRP A 115 6.41 6.44 -4.81
C TRP A 115 7.07 7.64 -5.50
N ILE A 116 6.62 8.86 -5.23
CA ILE A 116 7.25 10.09 -5.75
C ILE A 116 8.65 10.26 -5.13
N GLU A 117 8.77 10.13 -3.81
CA GLU A 117 10.04 10.28 -3.07
C GLU A 117 11.12 9.34 -3.61
N LYS A 118 10.82 8.05 -3.75
CA LYS A 118 11.81 7.05 -4.18
C LYS A 118 11.96 7.01 -5.70
N GLY A 119 10.87 7.19 -6.45
CA GLY A 119 10.91 7.22 -7.91
C GLY A 119 11.57 8.50 -8.43
N MET A 120 10.86 9.63 -8.33
CA MET A 120 11.35 10.90 -8.87
C MET A 120 12.39 11.57 -7.98
N GLY A 121 12.34 11.35 -6.66
CA GLY A 121 13.23 11.98 -5.71
C GLY A 121 14.61 11.33 -5.57
N ILE A 122 14.77 10.03 -5.83
CA ILE A 122 16.06 9.33 -5.65
C ILE A 122 16.59 8.77 -6.97
N VAL A 123 15.77 8.07 -7.75
CA VAL A 123 16.26 7.42 -8.98
C VAL A 123 16.72 8.47 -9.99
N VAL A 124 15.95 9.52 -10.21
CA VAL A 124 16.27 10.54 -11.23
C VAL A 124 17.53 11.36 -10.87
N PRO A 125 17.67 11.92 -9.66
CA PRO A 125 18.88 12.68 -9.29
C PRO A 125 20.13 11.81 -9.22
N GLY A 126 20.00 10.49 -9.06
CA GLY A 126 21.12 9.56 -9.16
C GLY A 126 21.80 9.54 -10.53
N PHE A 127 21.13 10.04 -11.58
CA PHE A 127 21.67 10.14 -12.95
C PHE A 127 22.03 11.58 -13.36
N VAL A 128 21.80 12.58 -12.49
CA VAL A 128 22.03 14.01 -12.78
C VAL A 128 22.87 14.63 -11.66
N PRO A 129 24.03 15.25 -11.93
CA PRO A 129 24.58 15.56 -13.25
C PRO A 129 25.16 14.32 -13.94
N THR A 130 25.24 14.38 -15.26
CA THR A 130 25.86 13.30 -16.04
C THR A 130 27.33 13.13 -15.64
N PRO A 131 27.99 12.00 -15.96
CA PRO A 131 29.42 11.82 -15.72
C PRO A 131 30.31 12.90 -16.34
N LEU A 132 29.79 13.65 -17.32
CA LEU A 132 30.44 14.79 -17.97
C LEU A 132 30.21 16.13 -17.23
N GLY A 133 29.42 16.14 -16.15
CA GLY A 133 29.11 17.32 -15.34
C GLY A 133 27.93 18.16 -15.85
N GLU A 134 27.21 17.70 -16.88
CA GLU A 134 26.07 18.42 -17.43
C GLU A 134 24.80 18.20 -16.60
N VAL A 135 24.08 19.28 -16.30
CA VAL A 135 22.77 19.24 -15.64
C VAL A 135 21.71 19.19 -16.74
N VAL A 136 21.08 18.03 -16.91
CA VAL A 136 19.98 17.85 -17.86
C VAL A 136 18.67 17.87 -17.10
N GLU A 137 17.72 18.70 -17.54
CA GLU A 137 16.37 18.69 -16.97
C GLU A 137 15.64 17.41 -17.34
N TYR A 138 15.33 16.61 -16.32
CA TYR A 138 14.44 15.48 -16.47
C TYR A 138 12.98 15.94 -16.38
N SER A 139 12.22 15.68 -17.43
CA SER A 139 10.77 15.68 -17.39
C SER A 139 10.27 14.31 -17.85
N PRO A 140 9.35 13.67 -17.11
CA PRO A 140 8.89 12.34 -17.47
C PRO A 140 8.19 12.38 -18.83
N THR A 141 8.64 11.53 -19.75
CA THR A 141 8.04 11.46 -21.08
C THR A 141 6.71 10.69 -21.05
N LEU A 142 5.87 10.90 -22.07
CA LEU A 142 4.62 10.13 -22.20
C LEU A 142 4.87 8.62 -22.28
N ASN A 143 5.97 8.21 -22.92
CA ASN A 143 6.31 6.79 -23.03
C ASN A 143 6.74 6.22 -21.68
N GLU A 144 7.58 6.93 -20.91
CA GLU A 144 7.99 6.51 -19.57
C GLU A 144 6.80 6.39 -18.62
N THR A 145 5.91 7.37 -18.63
CA THR A 145 4.69 7.34 -17.80
C THR A 145 3.76 6.19 -18.20
N LEU A 146 3.58 5.92 -19.50
CA LEU A 146 2.81 4.76 -19.97
C LEU A 146 3.44 3.43 -19.55
N ILE A 147 4.76 3.30 -19.59
CA ILE A 147 5.46 2.10 -19.12
C ILE A 147 5.25 1.92 -17.61
N CYS A 148 5.41 2.99 -16.81
CA CYS A 148 5.15 2.94 -15.37
C CYS A 148 3.70 2.53 -15.07
N LEU A 149 2.72 3.12 -15.76
CA LEU A 149 1.32 2.76 -15.63
C LEU A 149 1.04 1.32 -16.08
N GLY A 150 1.72 0.84 -17.13
CA GLY A 150 1.65 -0.54 -17.60
C GLY A 150 2.13 -1.54 -16.55
N ILE A 151 3.22 -1.24 -15.83
CA ILE A 151 3.72 -2.06 -14.73
C ILE A 151 2.70 -2.12 -13.58
N TRP A 152 2.11 -0.98 -13.21
CA TRP A 152 1.04 -0.94 -12.20
C TRP A 152 -0.20 -1.72 -12.64
N ALA A 153 -0.65 -1.52 -13.87
CA ALA A 153 -1.80 -2.22 -14.43
C ALA A 153 -1.59 -3.74 -14.47
N PHE A 154 -0.40 -4.19 -14.86
CA PHE A 154 -0.04 -5.60 -14.84
C PHE A 154 -0.02 -6.16 -13.40
N GLY A 155 0.52 -5.40 -12.44
CA GLY A 155 0.47 -5.76 -11.02
C GLY A 155 -0.96 -5.92 -10.50
N PHE A 156 -1.84 -4.97 -10.83
CA PHE A 156 -3.26 -5.05 -10.47
C PHE A 156 -3.98 -6.20 -11.18
N LEU A 157 -3.66 -6.49 -12.45
CA LEU A 157 -4.20 -7.63 -13.18
C LEU A 157 -3.85 -8.94 -12.47
N CYS A 158 -2.57 -9.17 -12.17
CA CYS A 158 -2.11 -10.35 -11.44
C CYS A 158 -2.78 -10.46 -10.06
N TYR A 159 -2.86 -9.35 -9.34
CA TYR A 159 -3.55 -9.29 -8.05
C TYR A 159 -5.03 -9.69 -8.16
N THR A 160 -5.77 -9.15 -9.13
CA THR A 160 -7.18 -9.50 -9.35
C THR A 160 -7.35 -10.97 -9.74
N LEU A 161 -6.46 -11.52 -10.57
CA LEU A 161 -6.48 -12.94 -10.94
C LEU A 161 -6.27 -13.84 -9.72
N PHE A 162 -5.27 -13.53 -8.87
CA PHE A 162 -5.02 -14.31 -7.66
C PHE A 162 -6.15 -14.18 -6.65
N LEU A 163 -6.74 -13.00 -6.49
CA LEU A 163 -7.91 -12.83 -5.63
C LEU A 163 -9.10 -13.68 -6.07
N ARG A 164 -9.37 -13.73 -7.37
CA ARG A 164 -10.47 -14.53 -7.92
C ARG A 164 -10.33 -16.01 -7.54
N MET A 165 -9.09 -16.52 -7.45
CA MET A 165 -8.81 -17.89 -7.04
C MET A 165 -8.80 -18.06 -5.50
N ALA A 166 -8.24 -17.09 -4.77
CA ALA A 166 -8.09 -17.18 -3.31
C ALA A 166 -9.41 -16.98 -2.54
N VAL A 167 -10.32 -16.12 -3.01
CA VAL A 167 -11.55 -15.78 -2.28
C VAL A 167 -12.48 -16.99 -2.05
N PRO A 168 -12.80 -17.84 -3.05
CA PRO A 168 -13.65 -19.02 -2.83
C PRO A 168 -13.05 -20.03 -1.84
N VAL A 169 -11.72 -20.14 -1.84
CA VAL A 169 -10.97 -21.01 -0.93
C VAL A 169 -11.06 -20.47 0.50
N LEU A 170 -10.84 -19.18 0.70
CA LEU A 170 -10.92 -18.53 2.01
C LEU A 170 -12.35 -18.51 2.59
N GLN A 171 -13.37 -18.54 1.74
CA GLN A 171 -14.77 -18.63 2.14
C GLN A 171 -15.21 -20.07 2.49
N GLY A 172 -14.36 -21.09 2.28
CA GLY A 172 -14.72 -22.49 2.52
C GLY A 172 -15.74 -23.06 1.54
N ARG A 173 -16.06 -22.35 0.45
CA ARG A 173 -17.01 -22.83 -0.58
C ARG A 173 -16.51 -24.08 -1.29
N VAL A 174 -15.19 -24.19 -1.45
CA VAL A 174 -14.54 -25.37 -2.06
C VAL A 174 -14.61 -26.59 -1.13
N THR A 175 -14.55 -26.40 0.18
CA THR A 175 -14.69 -27.49 1.16
C THR A 175 -16.13 -28.00 1.23
N GLN A 176 -17.11 -27.08 1.27
CA GLN A 176 -18.52 -27.45 1.33
C GLN A 176 -19.02 -28.15 0.05
N SER A 177 -18.55 -27.74 -1.14
CA SER A 177 -18.89 -28.43 -2.39
C SER A 177 -18.32 -29.85 -2.43
N ASN A 178 -17.09 -30.04 -1.92
CA ASN A 178 -16.46 -31.35 -1.84
C ASN A 178 -17.24 -32.27 -0.89
N GLU A 179 -17.59 -31.82 0.33
CA GLU A 179 -18.40 -32.61 1.27
C GLU A 179 -19.79 -32.97 0.70
N ALA A 180 -20.45 -32.05 0.01
CA ALA A 180 -21.76 -32.31 -0.62
C ALA A 180 -21.66 -33.37 -1.73
N ASP A 181 -20.62 -33.32 -2.56
CA ASP A 181 -20.37 -34.28 -3.63
C ASP A 181 -20.01 -35.67 -3.07
N TRP A 182 -19.22 -35.72 -1.99
CA TRP A 182 -18.93 -36.95 -1.23
C TRP A 182 -20.18 -37.60 -0.63
N ILE A 183 -21.11 -36.80 -0.10
CA ILE A 183 -22.40 -37.30 0.43
C ILE A 183 -23.28 -37.83 -0.72
N ALA A 184 -23.29 -37.14 -1.87
CA ALA A 184 -24.08 -37.54 -3.03
C ALA A 184 -23.60 -38.84 -3.68
N HIS A 185 -22.30 -39.14 -3.62
CA HIS A 185 -21.68 -40.24 -4.36
C HIS A 185 -21.40 -41.54 -3.58
N GLY A 186 -21.76 -41.70 -2.29
CA GLY A 186 -21.60 -43.05 -1.70
C GLY A 186 -22.02 -43.38 -0.27
N HIS A 187 -22.26 -42.43 0.64
CA HIS A 187 -22.50 -42.80 2.06
C HIS A 187 -23.60 -41.98 2.75
N PRO A 188 -24.89 -42.18 2.37
CA PRO A 188 -26.03 -41.44 2.94
C PRO A 188 -26.28 -41.70 4.45
N HIS A 189 -25.73 -42.78 5.00
CA HIS A 189 -26.03 -43.26 6.36
C HIS A 189 -25.39 -42.45 7.50
N LEU A 190 -24.50 -41.50 7.21
CA LEU A 190 -23.91 -40.61 8.23
C LEU A 190 -24.55 -39.21 8.34
N GLY A 191 -25.36 -38.79 7.36
CA GLY A 191 -26.00 -37.46 7.37
C GLY A 191 -26.96 -37.25 8.55
N ALA A 192 -27.53 -38.33 9.09
CA ALA A 192 -28.46 -38.28 10.22
C ALA A 192 -27.78 -37.98 11.58
N ARG A 193 -26.46 -38.17 11.71
CA ARG A 193 -25.76 -37.95 13.00
C ARG A 193 -25.37 -36.49 13.24
N LEU A 194 -25.31 -35.65 12.20
CA LEU A 194 -24.96 -34.22 12.34
C LEU A 194 -26.18 -33.30 12.52
N GLY A 195 -27.39 -33.77 12.19
CA GLY A 195 -28.64 -33.02 12.44
C GLY A 195 -29.07 -32.96 13.91
N ALA A 196 -28.45 -33.74 14.80
CA ALA A 196 -28.81 -33.84 16.22
C ALA A 196 -27.96 -32.94 17.15
N GLY A 197 -27.13 -32.04 16.59
CA GLY A 197 -26.18 -31.22 17.33
C GLY A 197 -26.49 -29.73 17.41
N THR A 198 -27.72 -29.29 17.09
CA THR A 198 -28.14 -27.90 17.35
C THR A 198 -28.71 -27.80 18.77
N PRO A 199 -28.10 -27.02 19.70
CA PRO A 199 -28.76 -26.72 20.95
C PRO A 199 -29.92 -25.76 20.66
N SER A 200 -31.13 -26.24 20.89
CA SER A 200 -32.33 -25.42 20.96
C SER A 200 -32.18 -24.39 22.09
N SER A 201 -31.93 -23.13 21.71
CA SER A 201 -32.09 -22.01 22.63
C SER A 201 -33.59 -21.76 22.82
N GLN A 202 -34.12 -22.20 23.96
CA GLN A 202 -35.45 -21.79 24.44
C GLN A 202 -35.50 -20.26 24.64
N PRO A 203 -36.61 -19.59 24.34
CA PRO A 203 -36.92 -18.31 24.96
C PRO A 203 -37.58 -18.57 26.32
N SER A 204 -36.93 -18.04 27.36
CA SER A 204 -37.49 -17.90 28.72
C SER A 204 -38.77 -17.07 28.66
N LYS A 205 -39.88 -17.62 29.18
CA LYS A 205 -41.06 -16.85 29.57
C LYS A 205 -40.94 -16.51 31.05
N GLY A 206 -40.87 -15.22 31.34
CA GLY A 206 -41.26 -14.58 32.59
C GLY A 206 -42.19 -13.42 32.24
#